data_AF-A0AA95BQQ3-F1
#
_entry.id   AF-A0AA95BQQ3-F1
#
_cell.length_a   1.000
_cell.length_b   1.000
_cell.length_c   1.000
_cell.angle_alpha   90.00
_cell.angle_beta   90.00
_cell.angle_gamma   90.00
#
_symmetry.space_group_name_H-M   'P 1'
#
loop_
_entity.id
_entity.type
_entity.pdbx_description
1 polymer ?
#
loop_
_entity_poly.entity_id
_entity_poly.type
_entity_poly.pdbx_seq_one_letter_code
_entity_poly.pdbx_strand_id
1 'polypeptide(L)'
;MDQPRNLAVIAGNGLSIAFSKELLLNKITERLVAEFDALSGDETGVLGTLRNLADRIEDNGTIDENDFEQLVGSFESQAALLSDLAELAALLPEGGTALPAAIEEVRNFTSKVLSRGTGIVLKTILEASDSYSESAENINKLFREIDNCFAGTVTFANLNYDILVLKTLLGLRFTMCDMGKGYGNVKLSIMNDRGELLTNYSGKPLRTSLDFPEQAKFRLVHPHGSLTYWKNTETGVIGKVPIEALRSHDLFSSLGASEGKIRPAVVLANSREKQKRVKEYPFNLAYQAMSESLKSSDHWLIVGYSFRDESVNSALRIALANRKRKPMILVSTFGDELTKEMVLNEIGWDGPSIQNVYIDRGGVEGLERRWDWNLFNL
;
A
#
# COMPACT_ATOMS: atom_id res chain seq x y z
N MET A 1 -35.89 -0.76 15.33
CA MET A 1 -34.51 -0.93 15.82
C MET A 1 -33.62 -0.30 14.79
N ASP A 2 -32.92 0.79 15.14
CA ASP A 2 -31.98 1.41 14.21
C ASP A 2 -30.88 0.40 13.86
N GLN A 3 -30.57 0.28 12.58
CA GLN A 3 -29.50 -0.60 12.12
C GLN A 3 -28.17 -0.13 12.70
N PRO A 4 -27.26 -1.05 13.09
CA PRO A 4 -25.97 -0.68 13.64
C PRO A 4 -25.16 0.12 12.61
N ARG A 5 -24.56 1.24 13.06
CA ARG A 5 -23.81 2.17 12.18
C ARG A 5 -22.50 1.52 11.73
N ASN A 6 -22.37 1.30 10.42
CA ASN A 6 -21.13 0.86 9.77
C ASN A 6 -20.23 2.05 9.43
N LEU A 7 -18.91 1.82 9.41
CA LEU A 7 -17.89 2.80 9.05
C LEU A 7 -16.98 2.23 7.96
N ALA A 8 -16.81 2.99 6.87
CA ALA A 8 -15.75 2.75 5.90
C ALA A 8 -14.59 3.71 6.20
N VAL A 9 -13.38 3.19 6.35
CA VAL A 9 -12.18 3.99 6.58
C VAL A 9 -11.21 3.82 5.40
N ILE A 10 -10.79 4.92 4.80
CA ILE A 10 -9.67 4.94 3.84
C ILE A 10 -8.47 5.55 4.56
N ALA A 11 -7.42 4.77 4.72
CA ALA A 11 -6.20 5.17 5.40
C ALA A 11 -5.06 5.31 4.40
N GLY A 12 -4.58 6.54 4.19
CA GLY A 12 -3.41 6.85 3.37
C GLY A 12 -2.16 7.12 4.21
N ASN A 13 -1.07 7.53 3.55
CA ASN A 13 0.26 7.68 4.15
C ASN A 13 0.26 8.59 5.39
N GLY A 14 -0.58 9.64 5.41
CA GLY A 14 -0.67 10.56 6.53
C GLY A 14 -1.06 9.89 7.85
N LEU A 15 -1.83 8.79 7.83
CA LEU A 15 -2.10 8.00 9.04
C LEU A 15 -0.83 7.33 9.56
N SER A 16 -0.05 6.71 8.67
CA SER A 16 1.19 6.03 9.03
C SER A 16 2.28 7.01 9.47
N ILE A 17 2.34 8.19 8.84
CA ILE A 17 3.22 9.30 9.26
C ILE A 17 2.84 9.82 10.65
N ALA A 18 1.56 9.80 11.01
CA ALA A 18 1.12 10.14 12.36
C ALA A 18 1.61 9.12 13.40
N PHE A 19 1.69 7.84 13.05
CA PHE A 19 2.30 6.81 13.93
C PHE A 19 3.82 6.95 14.03
N SER A 20 4.49 7.25 12.93
CA SER A 20 5.95 7.32 12.86
C SER A 20 6.40 8.35 11.82
N LYS A 21 7.08 9.40 12.29
CA LYS A 21 7.70 10.41 11.40
C LYS A 21 8.87 9.85 10.59
N GLU A 22 9.33 8.63 10.88
CA GLU A 22 10.32 7.91 10.05
C GLU A 22 9.73 7.42 8.72
N LEU A 23 8.40 7.42 8.59
CA LEU A 23 7.70 7.12 7.34
C LEU A 23 7.49 8.36 6.45
N LEU A 24 8.08 9.50 6.80
CA LEU A 24 8.15 10.63 5.89
C LEU A 24 9.01 10.25 4.68
N LEU A 25 8.52 10.62 3.49
CA LEU A 25 9.09 10.17 2.22
C LEU A 25 10.53 10.60 2.03
N ASN A 26 10.87 11.84 2.40
CA ASN A 26 12.25 12.32 2.32
C ASN A 26 13.20 11.39 3.09
N LYS A 27 12.81 10.90 4.27
CA LYS A 27 13.61 9.94 5.05
C LYS A 27 13.72 8.58 4.38
N ILE A 28 12.66 8.11 3.71
CA ILE A 28 12.68 6.85 2.96
C ILE A 28 13.60 6.99 1.74
N THR A 29 13.50 8.10 1.00
CA THR A 29 14.34 8.40 -0.16
C THR A 29 15.81 8.54 0.23
N GLU A 30 16.11 9.28 1.31
CA GLU A 30 17.47 9.42 1.86
C GLU A 30 18.09 8.05 2.20
N ARG A 31 17.34 7.16 2.86
CA ARG A 31 17.80 5.80 3.16
C ARG A 31 18.00 4.96 1.91
N LEU A 32 17.10 5.06 0.93
CA LEU A 32 17.22 4.36 -0.34
C LEU A 32 18.50 4.76 -1.07
N VAL A 33 18.77 6.06 -1.19
CA VAL A 33 19.99 6.59 -1.81
C VAL A 33 21.24 6.10 -1.06
N ALA A 34 21.24 6.19 0.28
CA ALA A 34 22.37 5.75 1.10
C ALA A 34 22.65 4.24 0.98
N GLU A 35 21.62 3.39 0.92
CA GLU A 35 21.81 1.95 0.74
C GLU A 35 22.35 1.61 -0.65
N PHE A 36 21.87 2.27 -1.72
CA PHE A 36 22.43 2.09 -3.05
C PHE A 36 23.88 2.56 -3.15
N ASP A 37 24.23 3.68 -2.50
CA ASP A 37 25.60 4.19 -2.42
C ASP A 37 26.53 3.15 -1.77
N ALA A 38 26.14 2.60 -0.61
CA ALA A 38 26.94 1.61 0.12
C ALA A 38 27.20 0.30 -0.65
N LEU A 39 26.30 -0.07 -1.56
CA LEU A 39 26.36 -1.31 -2.33
C LEU A 39 27.20 -1.21 -3.61
N SER A 40 27.39 0.01 -4.12
CA SER A 40 28.05 0.23 -5.41
C SER A 40 29.56 0.04 -5.36
N GLY A 41 30.23 0.36 -4.25
CA GLY A 41 31.69 0.30 -4.10
C GLY A 41 32.50 1.16 -5.10
N ASP A 42 31.84 1.74 -6.10
CA ASP A 42 32.40 2.48 -7.23
C ASP A 42 31.33 3.47 -7.75
N GLU A 43 31.67 4.75 -7.84
CA GLU A 43 30.74 5.89 -7.78
C GLU A 43 29.85 6.15 -9.02
N THR A 44 30.00 5.47 -10.17
CA THR A 44 29.67 6.14 -11.46
C THR A 44 28.64 5.51 -12.40
N GLY A 45 28.23 4.24 -12.26
CA GLY A 45 27.41 3.58 -13.30
C GLY A 45 25.89 3.69 -13.13
N VAL A 46 25.37 3.03 -12.11
CA VAL A 46 23.91 2.97 -11.82
C VAL A 46 23.45 4.21 -11.05
N LEU A 47 24.35 4.75 -10.23
CA LEU A 47 24.14 5.95 -9.42
C LEU A 47 24.00 7.21 -10.25
N GLY A 48 24.72 7.36 -11.37
CA GLY A 48 24.56 8.51 -12.25
C GLY A 48 23.14 8.61 -12.80
N THR A 49 22.50 7.48 -13.11
CA THR A 49 21.12 7.46 -13.64
C THR A 49 20.08 7.59 -12.52
N LEU A 50 20.30 6.94 -11.36
CA LEU A 50 19.41 7.08 -10.19
C LEU A 50 19.48 8.49 -9.59
N ARG A 51 20.66 9.09 -9.48
CA ARG A 51 20.87 10.49 -9.05
C ARG A 51 20.32 11.45 -10.09
N ASN A 52 20.61 11.30 -11.38
CA ASN A 52 19.97 12.15 -12.40
C ASN A 52 18.42 12.01 -12.44
N LEU A 53 17.85 10.87 -12.01
CA LEU A 53 16.40 10.73 -11.83
C LEU A 53 15.91 11.38 -10.53
N ALA A 54 16.65 11.25 -9.43
CA ALA A 54 16.38 11.89 -8.15
C ALA A 54 16.54 13.43 -8.22
N ASP A 55 17.50 13.93 -8.99
CA ASP A 55 17.73 15.35 -9.24
C ASP A 55 16.60 15.93 -10.12
N ARG A 56 16.07 15.15 -11.08
CA ARG A 56 14.84 15.51 -11.83
C ARG A 56 13.59 15.53 -10.96
N ILE A 57 13.61 14.77 -9.87
CA ILE A 57 12.57 14.77 -8.85
C ILE A 57 12.70 16.04 -7.96
N GLU A 58 13.93 16.44 -7.60
CA GLU A 58 14.21 17.67 -6.84
C GLU A 58 13.91 18.97 -7.60
N ASP A 59 14.14 19.02 -8.92
CA ASP A 59 13.93 20.22 -9.76
C ASP A 59 12.46 20.72 -9.82
N ASN A 60 11.49 19.90 -9.37
CA ASN A 60 10.08 20.29 -9.27
C ASN A 60 9.68 20.94 -7.93
N GLY A 61 10.65 21.21 -7.03
CA GLY A 61 10.47 22.10 -5.87
C GLY A 61 9.63 21.56 -4.71
N THR A 62 9.03 20.39 -4.84
CA THR A 62 8.37 19.65 -3.76
C THR A 62 8.53 18.16 -4.00
N ILE A 63 9.22 17.47 -3.09
CA ILE A 63 9.28 16.00 -3.06
C ILE A 63 7.83 15.50 -2.90
N ASP A 64 7.31 14.82 -3.93
CA ASP A 64 5.95 14.27 -3.98
C ASP A 64 5.96 12.84 -3.38
N GLU A 65 4.84 12.41 -2.80
CA GLU A 65 4.61 11.02 -2.37
C GLU A 65 4.83 9.99 -3.48
N ASN A 66 4.77 10.46 -4.73
CA ASN A 66 5.01 9.66 -5.91
C ASN A 66 6.50 9.46 -6.25
N ASP A 67 7.47 10.11 -5.61
CA ASP A 67 8.84 10.13 -6.14
C ASP A 67 9.52 8.75 -6.17
N PHE A 68 9.34 7.96 -5.09
CA PHE A 68 9.78 6.58 -5.10
C PHE A 68 8.90 5.68 -5.98
N GLU A 69 7.57 5.85 -5.97
CA GLU A 69 6.68 5.06 -6.83
C GLU A 69 6.90 5.36 -8.32
N GLN A 70 7.30 6.57 -8.66
CA GLN A 70 7.74 7.01 -9.98
C GLN A 70 9.10 6.40 -10.31
N LEU A 71 10.04 6.37 -9.37
CA LEU A 71 11.33 5.70 -9.54
C LEU A 71 11.12 4.21 -9.86
N VAL A 72 10.40 3.48 -9.01
CA VAL A 72 10.08 2.06 -9.22
C VAL A 72 9.26 1.86 -10.48
N GLY A 73 8.23 2.68 -10.67
CA GLY A 73 7.38 2.65 -11.86
C GLY A 73 8.13 2.96 -13.16
N SER A 74 9.22 3.72 -13.11
CA SER A 74 10.08 3.96 -14.27
C SER A 74 10.82 2.68 -14.66
N PHE A 75 11.36 1.95 -13.69
CA PHE A 75 11.99 0.65 -13.91
C PHE A 75 11.00 -0.42 -14.36
N GLU A 76 9.79 -0.46 -13.79
CA GLU A 76 8.71 -1.34 -14.25
C GLU A 76 8.36 -1.05 -15.72
N SER A 77 8.18 0.22 -16.09
CA SER A 77 7.85 0.61 -17.47
C SER A 77 8.93 0.22 -18.47
N GLN A 78 10.22 0.34 -18.08
CA GLN A 78 11.35 -0.09 -18.90
C GLN A 78 11.37 -1.62 -19.07
N ALA A 79 11.09 -2.37 -18.00
CA ALA A 79 10.97 -3.84 -18.08
C ALA A 79 9.81 -4.29 -18.97
N ALA A 80 8.67 -3.58 -18.93
CA ALA A 80 7.53 -3.84 -19.81
C ALA A 80 7.90 -3.59 -21.29
N LEU A 81 8.52 -2.44 -21.59
CA LEU A 81 8.99 -2.12 -22.95
C LEU A 81 10.00 -3.14 -23.50
N LEU A 82 10.89 -3.66 -22.66
CA LEU A 82 11.82 -4.72 -23.03
C LEU A 82 11.08 -6.04 -23.34
N SER A 83 9.97 -6.31 -22.66
CA SER A 83 9.13 -7.47 -22.93
C SER A 83 8.44 -7.34 -24.29
N ASP A 84 7.85 -6.18 -24.59
CA ASP A 84 7.25 -5.88 -25.89
C ASP A 84 8.30 -5.97 -27.02
N LEU A 85 9.52 -5.48 -26.78
CA LEU A 85 10.62 -5.57 -27.73
C LEU A 85 11.08 -7.03 -27.96
N ALA A 86 11.09 -7.86 -26.92
CA ALA A 86 11.38 -9.29 -27.04
C ALA A 86 10.35 -10.00 -27.93
N GLU A 87 9.07 -9.70 -27.74
CA GLU A 87 7.98 -10.25 -28.56
C GLU A 87 8.12 -9.81 -30.03
N LEU A 88 8.44 -8.54 -30.29
CA LEU A 88 8.69 -8.05 -31.64
C LEU A 88 9.94 -8.67 -32.28
N ALA A 89 11.02 -8.83 -31.52
CA ALA A 89 12.25 -9.46 -31.99
C ALA A 89 12.02 -10.94 -32.35
N ALA A 90 11.14 -11.65 -31.64
CA ALA A 90 10.76 -13.02 -31.94
C ALA A 90 9.95 -13.15 -33.25
N LEU A 91 9.29 -12.08 -33.70
CA LEU A 91 8.52 -12.04 -34.94
C LEU A 91 9.37 -11.70 -36.19
N LEU A 92 10.62 -11.23 -36.00
CA LEU A 92 11.51 -10.84 -37.09
C LEU A 92 12.53 -11.96 -37.39
N PRO A 93 12.53 -12.55 -38.61
CA PRO A 93 13.44 -13.62 -38.98
C PRO A 93 14.93 -13.23 -39.00
N GLU A 94 15.22 -11.92 -39.11
CA GLU A 94 16.56 -11.39 -39.42
C GLU A 94 17.46 -11.17 -38.18
N GLY A 95 16.91 -11.27 -36.95
CA GLY A 95 17.65 -10.96 -35.71
C GLY A 95 18.53 -12.08 -35.16
N GLY A 96 18.41 -13.32 -35.67
CA GLY A 96 19.08 -14.49 -35.10
C GLY A 96 18.79 -14.71 -33.61
N THR A 97 19.57 -15.58 -32.95
CA THR A 97 19.42 -15.87 -31.50
C THR A 97 20.07 -14.82 -30.60
N ALA A 98 20.91 -13.94 -31.15
CA ALA A 98 21.69 -12.97 -30.38
C ALA A 98 20.84 -11.81 -29.84
N LEU A 99 19.91 -11.28 -30.64
CA LEU A 99 19.04 -10.17 -30.23
C LEU A 99 18.07 -10.59 -29.09
N PRO A 100 17.34 -11.72 -29.18
CA PRO A 100 16.54 -12.20 -28.06
C PRO A 100 17.35 -12.45 -26.78
N ALA A 101 18.57 -13.00 -26.91
CA ALA A 101 19.45 -13.24 -25.76
C ALA A 101 19.89 -11.93 -25.07
N ALA A 102 20.25 -10.90 -25.84
CA ALA A 102 20.60 -9.59 -25.30
C ALA A 102 19.40 -8.90 -24.63
N ILE A 103 18.21 -8.98 -25.22
CA ILE A 103 16.99 -8.44 -24.61
C ILE A 103 16.69 -9.14 -23.28
N GLU A 104 16.84 -10.47 -23.24
CA GLU A 104 16.66 -11.27 -22.03
C GLU A 104 17.67 -10.90 -20.93
N GLU A 105 18.93 -10.67 -21.29
CA GLU A 105 19.96 -10.23 -20.35
C GLU A 105 19.62 -8.87 -19.72
N VAL A 106 19.22 -7.89 -20.54
CA VAL A 106 18.80 -6.56 -20.06
C VAL A 106 17.53 -6.68 -19.19
N ARG A 107 16.56 -7.52 -19.58
CA ARG A 107 15.35 -7.77 -18.78
C ARG A 107 15.68 -8.33 -17.41
N ASN A 108 16.60 -9.29 -17.34
CA ASN A 108 17.05 -9.88 -16.09
C ASN A 108 17.80 -8.88 -15.22
N PHE A 109 18.62 -8.02 -15.81
CA PHE A 109 19.26 -6.92 -15.10
C PHE A 109 18.23 -5.94 -14.50
N THR A 110 17.30 -5.41 -15.30
CA THR A 110 16.27 -4.48 -14.85
C THR A 110 15.40 -5.09 -13.74
N SER A 111 15.03 -6.37 -13.89
CA SER A 111 14.26 -7.10 -12.87
C SER A 111 15.00 -7.23 -11.53
N LYS A 112 16.32 -7.41 -11.56
CA LYS A 112 17.16 -7.46 -10.35
C LYS A 112 17.22 -6.09 -9.67
N VAL A 113 17.43 -5.02 -10.44
CA VAL A 113 17.44 -3.64 -9.91
C VAL A 113 16.09 -3.29 -9.26
N LEU A 114 14.99 -3.59 -9.95
CA LEU A 114 13.63 -3.37 -9.43
C LEU A 114 13.37 -4.17 -8.14
N SER A 115 13.73 -5.46 -8.13
CA SER A 115 13.54 -6.32 -6.96
C SER A 115 14.33 -5.82 -5.76
N ARG A 116 15.56 -5.34 -5.99
CA ARG A 116 16.42 -4.79 -4.97
C ARG A 116 15.89 -3.47 -4.43
N GLY A 117 15.53 -2.52 -5.29
CA GLY A 117 14.93 -1.24 -4.88
C GLY A 117 13.62 -1.44 -4.10
N THR A 118 12.79 -2.38 -4.53
CA THR A 118 11.60 -2.82 -3.78
C THR A 118 11.97 -3.34 -2.40
N GLY A 119 12.98 -4.20 -2.30
CA GLY A 119 13.46 -4.72 -1.02
C GLY A 119 13.90 -3.63 -0.05
N ILE A 120 14.72 -2.69 -0.51
CA ILE A 120 15.22 -1.56 0.28
C ILE A 120 14.08 -0.73 0.89
N VAL A 121 13.07 -0.36 0.07
CA VAL A 121 11.94 0.42 0.59
C VAL A 121 11.08 -0.38 1.54
N LEU A 122 10.74 -1.62 1.21
CA LEU A 122 9.92 -2.43 2.10
C LEU A 122 10.64 -2.70 3.43
N LYS A 123 11.96 -2.87 3.42
CA LYS A 123 12.80 -2.96 4.62
C LYS A 123 12.73 -1.65 5.42
N THR A 124 12.91 -0.52 4.77
CA THR A 124 12.82 0.81 5.40
C THR A 124 11.46 1.02 6.08
N ILE A 125 10.36 0.69 5.38
CA ILE A 125 9.01 0.78 5.95
C ILE A 125 8.85 -0.17 7.14
N LEU A 126 9.36 -1.40 7.05
CA LEU A 126 9.30 -2.37 8.15
C LEU A 126 10.00 -1.84 9.41
N GLU A 127 11.20 -1.28 9.26
CA GLU A 127 11.98 -0.71 10.36
C GLU A 127 11.28 0.51 10.97
N ALA A 128 10.83 1.45 10.12
CA ALA A 128 10.11 2.65 10.54
C ALA A 128 8.75 2.33 11.20
N SER A 129 8.16 1.16 10.88
CA SER A 129 6.94 0.66 11.52
C SER A 129 7.16 0.05 12.90
N ASP A 130 8.42 -0.06 13.37
CA ASP A 130 8.74 -0.60 14.70
C ASP A 130 8.99 0.46 15.76
N SER A 131 9.41 1.65 15.35
CA SER A 131 9.51 2.84 16.19
C SER A 131 8.11 3.31 16.62
N TYR A 132 7.57 2.69 17.66
CA TYR A 132 6.31 3.07 18.31
C TYR A 132 6.52 4.39 19.05
N SER A 133 5.97 5.48 18.53
CA SER A 133 6.11 6.83 19.11
C SER A 133 5.03 7.12 20.16
N GLU A 134 5.19 8.17 20.96
CA GLU A 134 4.13 8.69 21.85
C GLU A 134 2.84 9.03 21.08
N SER A 135 2.93 9.39 19.80
CA SER A 135 1.77 9.63 18.93
C SER A 135 0.87 8.40 18.75
N ALA A 136 1.41 7.19 18.91
CA ALA A 136 0.63 5.96 18.82
C ALA A 136 -0.47 5.89 19.89
N GLU A 137 -0.27 6.48 21.06
CA GLU A 137 -1.30 6.52 22.11
C GLU A 137 -2.47 7.43 21.73
N ASN A 138 -2.20 8.55 21.05
CA ASN A 138 -3.27 9.42 20.54
C ASN A 138 -4.05 8.74 19.42
N ILE A 139 -3.37 7.96 18.56
CA ILE A 139 -4.07 7.20 17.51
C ILE A 139 -4.85 6.03 18.11
N ASN A 140 -4.34 5.38 19.15
CA ASN A 140 -5.07 4.35 19.91
C ASN A 140 -6.40 4.89 20.46
N LYS A 141 -6.42 6.15 20.94
CA LYS A 141 -7.66 6.81 21.40
C LYS A 141 -8.67 6.97 20.27
N LEU A 142 -8.24 7.41 19.08
CA LEU A 142 -9.12 7.48 17.92
C LEU A 142 -9.72 6.11 17.57
N PHE A 143 -8.92 5.04 17.59
CA PHE A 143 -9.41 3.69 17.29
C PHE A 143 -10.43 3.19 18.32
N ARG A 144 -10.21 3.48 19.61
CA ARG A 144 -11.20 3.22 20.67
C ARG A 144 -12.47 4.03 20.47
N GLU A 145 -12.36 5.28 20.05
CA GLU A 145 -13.52 6.12 19.79
C GLU A 145 -14.33 5.63 18.58
N ILE A 146 -13.65 5.17 17.53
CA ILE A 146 -14.29 4.47 16.41
C ILE A 146 -15.07 3.24 16.91
N ASP A 147 -14.47 2.43 17.79
CA ASP A 147 -15.15 1.28 18.39
C ASP A 147 -16.40 1.70 19.17
N ASN A 148 -16.33 2.78 19.95
CA ASN A 148 -17.44 3.29 20.76
C ASN A 148 -18.59 3.85 19.90
N CYS A 149 -18.29 4.65 18.87
CA CYS A 149 -19.30 5.35 18.06
C CYS A 149 -19.98 4.45 17.03
N PHE A 150 -19.27 3.43 16.51
CA PHE A 150 -19.75 2.61 15.41
C PHE A 150 -19.97 1.18 15.88
N ALA A 151 -21.22 0.86 16.23
CA ALA A 151 -21.61 -0.48 16.69
C ALA A 151 -21.62 -1.54 15.57
N GLY A 152 -21.63 -1.12 14.30
CA GLY A 152 -21.62 -2.00 13.13
C GLY A 152 -20.22 -2.45 12.72
N THR A 153 -20.10 -2.88 11.46
CA THR A 153 -18.82 -3.26 10.86
C THR A 153 -17.99 -2.03 10.55
N VAL A 154 -16.70 -2.07 10.91
CA VAL A 154 -15.71 -1.05 10.57
C VAL A 154 -14.69 -1.66 9.62
N THR A 155 -14.62 -1.17 8.38
CA THR A 155 -13.62 -1.66 7.41
C THR A 155 -12.55 -0.61 7.19
N PHE A 156 -11.31 -0.94 7.54
CA PHE A 156 -10.12 -0.18 7.19
C PHE A 156 -9.57 -0.68 5.85
N ALA A 157 -9.63 0.17 4.83
CA ALA A 157 -8.84 0.05 3.62
C ALA A 157 -7.52 0.79 3.82
N ASN A 158 -6.49 0.05 4.23
CA ASN A 158 -5.14 0.59 4.39
C ASN A 158 -4.43 0.59 3.04
N LEU A 159 -4.21 1.78 2.49
CA LEU A 159 -3.49 1.98 1.23
C LEU A 159 -1.99 1.82 1.41
N ASN A 160 -1.50 1.90 2.65
CA ASN A 160 -0.09 1.83 2.95
C ASN A 160 0.40 0.37 3.05
N TYR A 161 1.67 0.15 2.72
CA TYR A 161 2.29 -1.18 2.78
C TYR A 161 2.59 -1.64 4.21
N ASP A 162 2.64 -0.71 5.17
CA ASP A 162 3.01 -0.97 6.56
C ASP A 162 1.98 -1.84 7.32
N ILE A 163 2.28 -2.07 8.60
CA ILE A 163 1.55 -2.93 9.52
C ILE A 163 0.99 -2.16 10.73
N LEU A 164 0.98 -0.82 10.70
CA LEU A 164 0.68 0.00 11.89
C LEU A 164 -0.79 -0.09 12.29
N VAL A 165 -1.69 -0.07 11.31
CA VAL A 165 -3.13 -0.31 11.56
C VAL A 165 -3.34 -1.71 12.12
N LEU A 166 -2.69 -2.73 11.54
CA LEU A 166 -2.76 -4.11 12.03
C LEU A 166 -2.27 -4.23 13.47
N LYS A 167 -1.08 -3.68 13.77
CA LYS A 167 -0.49 -3.64 15.12
C LYS A 167 -1.44 -2.98 16.12
N THR A 168 -2.08 -1.88 15.72
CA THR A 168 -3.04 -1.15 16.56
C THR A 168 -4.29 -1.97 16.86
N LEU A 169 -4.91 -2.55 15.83
CA LEU A 169 -6.10 -3.39 16.01
C LEU A 169 -5.84 -4.60 16.91
N LEU A 170 -4.68 -5.26 16.72
CA LEU A 170 -4.25 -6.39 17.55
C LEU A 170 -3.89 -5.95 18.98
N GLY A 171 -3.17 -4.84 19.13
CA GLY A 171 -2.73 -4.31 20.44
C GLY A 171 -3.90 -3.88 21.32
N LEU A 172 -4.94 -3.30 20.71
CA LEU A 172 -6.19 -2.94 21.38
C LEU A 172 -7.14 -4.13 21.59
N ARG A 173 -6.78 -5.32 21.09
CA ARG A 173 -7.53 -6.58 21.23
C ARG A 173 -8.95 -6.50 20.67
N PHE A 174 -9.15 -5.76 19.59
CA PHE A 174 -10.45 -5.73 18.93
C PHE A 174 -10.75 -7.07 18.24
N THR A 175 -12.05 -7.40 18.16
CA THR A 175 -12.51 -8.52 17.34
C THR A 175 -12.35 -8.14 15.88
N MET A 176 -11.28 -8.63 15.25
CA MET A 176 -10.90 -8.26 13.90
C MET A 176 -10.67 -9.46 12.98
N CYS A 177 -10.76 -9.22 11.67
CA CYS A 177 -10.24 -10.09 10.64
C CYS A 177 -9.53 -9.26 9.57
N ASP A 178 -8.74 -9.93 8.73
CA ASP A 178 -8.08 -9.31 7.59
C ASP A 178 -8.14 -10.23 6.37
N MET A 179 -7.36 -9.91 5.33
CA MET A 179 -7.27 -10.72 4.11
C MET A 179 -6.65 -12.11 4.34
N GLY A 180 -6.07 -12.41 5.50
CA GLY A 180 -5.62 -13.75 5.86
C GLY A 180 -6.80 -14.66 6.22
N LYS A 181 -6.80 -15.88 5.69
CA LYS A 181 -7.91 -16.84 5.88
C LYS A 181 -8.00 -17.37 7.33
N GLY A 182 -6.95 -17.20 8.14
CA GLY A 182 -6.88 -17.61 9.56
C GLY A 182 -6.64 -19.10 9.79
N TYR A 183 -7.01 -19.95 8.83
CA TYR A 183 -6.77 -21.40 8.84
C TYR A 183 -6.01 -21.86 7.59
N GLY A 184 -5.56 -23.11 7.60
CA GLY A 184 -4.62 -23.63 6.61
C GLY A 184 -3.22 -23.04 6.78
N ASN A 185 -2.29 -23.51 5.95
CA ASN A 185 -0.91 -23.04 5.92
C ASN A 185 -0.42 -22.97 4.48
N VAL A 186 0.37 -21.95 4.17
CA VAL A 186 1.15 -21.84 2.93
C VAL A 186 2.61 -21.89 3.31
N LYS A 187 3.37 -22.76 2.64
CA LYS A 187 4.81 -22.87 2.84
C LYS A 187 5.50 -21.92 1.87
N LEU A 188 6.30 -21.00 2.41
CA LEU A 188 7.13 -20.09 1.63
C LEU A 188 8.59 -20.44 1.92
N SER A 189 9.30 -20.80 0.86
CA SER A 189 10.69 -21.24 0.92
C SER A 189 11.60 -20.08 0.57
N ILE A 190 12.53 -19.78 1.47
CA ILE A 190 13.55 -18.77 1.26
C ILE A 190 14.80 -19.49 0.82
N MET A 191 15.32 -19.08 -0.32
CA MET A 191 16.56 -19.58 -0.86
C MET A 191 17.63 -18.50 -0.75
N ASN A 192 18.90 -18.88 -0.60
CA ASN A 192 20.01 -17.96 -0.78
C ASN A 192 20.31 -17.75 -2.26
N ASP A 193 21.32 -16.93 -2.52
CA ASP A 193 21.79 -16.55 -3.87
C ASP A 193 22.32 -17.75 -4.68
N ARG A 194 22.67 -18.84 -3.99
CA ARG A 194 23.14 -20.09 -4.57
C ARG A 194 22.00 -21.10 -4.80
N GLY A 195 20.75 -20.72 -4.52
CA GLY A 195 19.58 -21.58 -4.66
C GLY A 195 19.40 -22.60 -3.52
N GLU A 196 20.16 -22.49 -2.44
CA GLU A 196 20.05 -23.37 -1.28
C GLU A 196 18.94 -22.89 -0.35
N LEU A 197 18.13 -23.82 0.17
CA LEU A 197 17.07 -23.52 1.12
C LEU A 197 17.66 -22.98 2.43
N LEU A 198 17.44 -21.71 2.71
CA LEU A 198 17.78 -21.08 3.99
C LEU A 198 16.76 -21.45 5.06
N THR A 199 15.47 -21.26 4.77
CA THR A 199 14.41 -21.56 5.73
C THR A 199 13.05 -21.70 5.05
N ASN A 200 12.08 -22.22 5.80
CA ASN A 200 10.69 -22.29 5.38
C ASN A 200 9.80 -21.56 6.39
N TYR A 201 8.97 -20.67 5.89
CA TYR A 201 7.94 -20.03 6.67
C TYR A 201 6.57 -20.65 6.39
N SER A 202 5.86 -20.93 7.48
CA SER A 202 4.44 -21.27 7.41
C SER A 202 3.65 -19.96 7.54
N GLY A 203 3.20 -19.43 6.40
CA GLY A 203 2.25 -18.34 6.34
C GLY A 203 0.81 -18.84 6.37
N LYS A 204 -0.13 -17.89 6.41
CA LYS A 204 -1.56 -18.18 6.20
C LYS A 204 -1.94 -17.88 4.76
N PRO A 205 -2.71 -18.72 4.08
CA PRO A 205 -3.21 -18.38 2.75
C PRO A 205 -4.04 -17.09 2.84
N LEU A 206 -3.92 -16.24 1.81
CA LEU A 206 -4.86 -15.15 1.64
C LEU A 206 -6.25 -15.68 1.26
N ARG A 207 -7.28 -14.92 1.59
CA ARG A 207 -8.66 -15.18 1.17
C ARG A 207 -8.74 -15.11 -0.35
N THR A 208 -9.68 -15.88 -0.91
CA THR A 208 -9.98 -15.92 -2.35
C THR A 208 -11.38 -15.38 -2.66
N SER A 209 -12.16 -15.08 -1.62
CA SER A 209 -13.50 -14.50 -1.67
C SER A 209 -13.72 -13.62 -0.43
N LEU A 210 -14.79 -12.84 -0.40
CA LEU A 210 -15.14 -11.96 0.73
C LEU A 210 -15.85 -12.74 1.84
N ASP A 211 -15.23 -13.83 2.29
CA ASP A 211 -15.73 -14.73 3.35
C ASP A 211 -15.30 -14.26 4.76
N PHE A 212 -15.39 -12.96 5.02
CA PHE A 212 -15.04 -12.39 6.32
C PHE A 212 -15.99 -12.91 7.41
N PRO A 213 -15.47 -13.33 8.59
CA PRO A 213 -16.32 -13.80 9.69
C PRO A 213 -17.28 -12.69 10.16
N GLU A 214 -18.56 -13.03 10.34
CA GLU A 214 -19.60 -12.06 10.75
C GLU A 214 -19.35 -11.46 12.13
N GLN A 215 -18.73 -12.23 13.04
CA GLN A 215 -18.37 -11.79 14.39
C GLN A 215 -17.23 -10.77 14.41
N ALA A 216 -16.49 -10.62 13.31
CA ALA A 216 -15.38 -9.68 13.23
C ALA A 216 -15.91 -8.27 12.96
N LYS A 217 -15.91 -7.44 14.00
CA LYS A 217 -16.31 -6.03 13.92
C LYS A 217 -15.38 -5.25 13.01
N PHE A 218 -14.06 -5.42 13.17
CA PHE A 218 -13.06 -4.73 12.38
C PHE A 218 -12.58 -5.61 11.22
N ARG A 219 -12.57 -5.04 10.01
CA ARG A 219 -12.03 -5.67 8.80
C ARG A 219 -10.86 -4.84 8.29
N LEU A 220 -9.69 -5.45 8.17
CA LEU A 220 -8.52 -4.78 7.59
C LEU A 220 -8.24 -5.35 6.19
N VAL A 221 -8.33 -4.49 5.19
CA VAL A 221 -8.02 -4.81 3.80
C VAL A 221 -6.91 -3.91 3.27
N HIS A 222 -6.17 -4.43 2.30
CA HIS A 222 -4.95 -3.80 1.78
C HIS A 222 -5.03 -3.68 0.25
N PRO A 223 -5.69 -2.62 -0.27
CA PRO A 223 -5.88 -2.44 -1.71
C PRO A 223 -4.58 -2.41 -2.52
N HIS A 224 -3.46 -1.99 -1.92
CA HIS A 224 -2.13 -1.98 -2.57
C HIS A 224 -1.18 -3.05 -2.03
N GLY A 225 -1.67 -3.95 -1.17
CA GLY A 225 -0.87 -4.99 -0.54
C GLY A 225 -0.30 -4.61 0.82
N SER A 226 0.53 -5.50 1.36
CA SER A 226 1.15 -5.35 2.68
C SER A 226 2.54 -5.97 2.67
N LEU A 227 3.44 -5.44 3.50
CA LEU A 227 4.75 -6.05 3.82
C LEU A 227 4.65 -7.53 4.18
N THR A 228 3.51 -7.95 4.73
CA THR A 228 3.28 -9.33 5.15
C THR A 228 2.82 -10.24 4.02
N TYR A 229 2.50 -9.74 2.83
CA TYR A 229 2.00 -10.58 1.73
C TYR A 229 3.13 -10.99 0.79
N TRP A 230 3.27 -12.29 0.59
CA TRP A 230 4.34 -12.87 -0.21
C TRP A 230 3.77 -13.90 -1.17
N LYS A 231 4.13 -13.77 -2.44
CA LYS A 231 3.75 -14.65 -3.54
C LYS A 231 4.90 -15.61 -3.84
N ASN A 232 4.62 -16.90 -3.87
CA ASN A 232 5.51 -17.86 -4.49
C ASN A 232 5.39 -17.75 -6.02
N THR A 233 6.48 -17.47 -6.72
CA THR A 233 6.49 -17.20 -8.16
C THR A 233 6.31 -18.46 -9.00
N GLU A 234 6.68 -19.64 -8.49
CA GLU A 234 6.52 -20.93 -9.18
C GLU A 234 5.07 -21.43 -9.13
N THR A 235 4.45 -21.35 -7.96
CA THR A 235 3.10 -21.89 -7.72
C THR A 235 2.01 -20.84 -7.87
N GLY A 236 2.38 -19.55 -7.89
CA GLY A 236 1.45 -18.42 -7.87
C GLY A 236 0.74 -18.19 -6.52
N VAL A 237 0.95 -19.06 -5.53
CA VAL A 237 0.27 -19.01 -4.23
C VAL A 237 0.74 -17.79 -3.44
N ILE A 238 -0.22 -17.04 -2.87
CA ILE A 238 0.06 -15.88 -2.03
C ILE A 238 -0.31 -16.19 -0.58
N GLY A 239 0.63 -15.95 0.32
CA GLY A 239 0.47 -16.13 1.76
C GLY A 239 0.80 -14.88 2.55
N LYS A 240 0.14 -14.72 3.70
CA LYS A 240 0.50 -13.77 4.75
C LYS A 240 1.56 -14.40 5.66
N VAL A 241 2.72 -13.77 5.75
CA VAL A 241 3.87 -14.17 6.56
C VAL A 241 3.88 -13.39 7.89
N PRO A 242 4.23 -14.02 9.02
CA PRO A 242 4.45 -13.32 10.28
C PRO A 242 5.56 -12.25 10.16
N ILE A 243 5.47 -11.17 10.94
CA ILE A 243 6.42 -10.06 10.85
C ILE A 243 7.82 -10.47 11.35
N GLU A 244 7.86 -11.35 12.35
CA GLU A 244 9.09 -11.90 12.94
C GLU A 244 9.92 -12.67 11.90
N ALA A 245 9.23 -13.31 10.96
CA ALA A 245 9.84 -13.99 9.84
C ALA A 245 10.48 -13.00 8.83
N LEU A 246 9.90 -11.80 8.66
CA LEU A 246 10.49 -10.75 7.83
C LEU A 246 11.80 -10.20 8.41
N ARG A 247 11.91 -10.14 9.74
CA ARG A 247 13.06 -9.56 10.46
C ARG A 247 14.25 -10.51 10.60
N SER A 248 13.97 -11.78 10.89
CA SER A 248 15.01 -12.72 11.35
C SER A 248 15.98 -13.21 10.25
N HIS A 249 15.60 -13.10 8.98
CA HIS A 249 16.38 -13.66 7.86
C HIS A 249 16.70 -12.63 6.77
N ASP A 250 16.63 -11.34 7.10
CA ASP A 250 16.81 -10.20 6.18
C ASP A 250 16.20 -10.45 4.79
N LEU A 251 14.94 -10.86 4.82
CA LEU A 251 14.18 -11.33 3.65
C LEU A 251 14.23 -10.32 2.50
N PHE A 252 14.27 -9.04 2.83
CA PHE A 252 14.32 -7.95 1.88
C PHE A 252 15.69 -7.79 1.23
N SER A 253 16.79 -8.04 1.94
CA SER A 253 18.13 -8.02 1.35
C SER A 253 18.39 -9.20 0.41
N SER A 254 17.62 -10.30 0.53
CA SER A 254 17.64 -11.40 -0.45
C SER A 254 16.91 -11.07 -1.77
N LEU A 255 16.11 -10.01 -1.82
CA LEU A 255 15.43 -9.58 -3.04
C LEU A 255 16.45 -8.97 -4.02
N GLY A 256 16.72 -9.69 -5.12
CA GLY A 256 17.64 -9.27 -6.18
C GLY A 256 18.89 -10.16 -6.31
N ALA A 257 19.12 -11.06 -5.37
CA ALA A 257 20.34 -11.86 -5.30
C ALA A 257 20.18 -13.30 -5.90
N SER A 258 18.95 -13.73 -6.18
CA SER A 258 18.63 -14.83 -7.10
C SER A 258 17.26 -14.63 -7.73
N GLU A 259 16.87 -15.47 -8.70
CA GLU A 259 15.48 -15.62 -9.16
C GLU A 259 14.59 -16.08 -7.99
N GLY A 260 14.29 -15.16 -7.08
CA GLY A 260 13.60 -15.46 -5.85
C GLY A 260 12.28 -16.17 -6.16
N LYS A 261 12.16 -17.42 -5.67
CA LYS A 261 10.92 -18.21 -5.72
C LYS A 261 9.78 -17.56 -4.97
N ILE A 262 10.05 -16.47 -4.24
CA ILE A 262 9.07 -15.66 -3.54
C ILE A 262 9.31 -14.17 -3.84
N ARG A 263 8.22 -13.40 -3.90
CA ARG A 263 8.25 -11.93 -4.05
C ARG A 263 7.19 -11.29 -3.16
N PRO A 264 7.40 -10.06 -2.67
CA PRO A 264 6.35 -9.33 -1.96
C PRO A 264 5.17 -9.07 -2.91
N ALA A 265 3.96 -9.25 -2.41
CA ALA A 265 2.72 -8.97 -3.12
C ALA A 265 2.23 -7.56 -2.76
N VAL A 266 2.87 -6.57 -3.38
CA VAL A 266 2.58 -5.13 -3.24
C VAL A 266 2.44 -4.46 -4.62
N VAL A 267 1.74 -3.33 -4.67
CA VAL A 267 1.58 -2.49 -5.86
C VAL A 267 2.49 -1.26 -5.78
N LEU A 268 3.79 -1.46 -5.99
CA LEU A 268 4.75 -0.36 -6.15
C LEU A 268 4.89 -0.05 -7.64
N ALA A 269 4.03 0.83 -8.16
CA ALA A 269 3.97 1.12 -9.59
C ALA A 269 3.59 2.59 -9.83
N ASN A 270 3.97 3.12 -11.00
CA ASN A 270 3.48 4.43 -11.43
C ASN A 270 1.94 4.41 -11.58
N SER A 271 1.31 5.60 -11.63
CA SER A 271 -0.15 5.73 -11.64
C SER A 271 -0.87 4.96 -12.76
N ARG A 272 -0.23 4.76 -13.92
CA ARG A 272 -0.83 4.02 -15.05
C ARG A 272 -0.80 2.51 -14.82
N GLU A 273 0.33 1.99 -14.37
CA GLU A 273 0.50 0.55 -14.09
C GLU A 273 -0.26 0.13 -12.82
N LYS A 274 -0.31 1.00 -11.81
CA LYS A 274 -1.12 0.81 -10.60
C LYS A 274 -2.56 0.44 -10.93
N GLN A 275 -3.21 1.15 -11.86
CA GLN A 275 -4.58 0.86 -12.30
C GLN A 275 -4.78 -0.53 -12.91
N LYS A 276 -3.74 -1.12 -13.52
CA LYS A 276 -3.79 -2.51 -14.01
C LYS A 276 -3.59 -3.48 -12.85
N ARG A 277 -2.54 -3.26 -12.04
CA ARG A 277 -2.16 -4.18 -10.95
C ARG A 277 -3.22 -4.29 -9.87
N VAL A 278 -3.94 -3.21 -9.54
CA VAL A 278 -5.04 -3.28 -8.56
C VAL A 278 -6.20 -4.19 -8.98
N LYS A 279 -6.30 -4.55 -10.28
CA LYS A 279 -7.29 -5.50 -10.81
C LYS A 279 -6.84 -6.96 -10.70
N GLU A 280 -5.59 -7.20 -10.29
CA GLU A 280 -5.04 -8.53 -10.09
C GLU A 280 -5.25 -9.01 -8.66
N TYR A 281 -5.24 -10.34 -8.47
CA TYR A 281 -5.25 -10.93 -7.14
C TYR A 281 -3.91 -10.67 -6.42
N PRO A 282 -3.92 -10.26 -5.12
CA PRO A 282 -5.05 -10.20 -4.19
C PRO A 282 -5.72 -8.82 -4.06
N PHE A 283 -5.23 -7.83 -4.81
CA PHE A 283 -5.62 -6.43 -4.70
C PHE A 283 -7.08 -6.21 -5.10
N ASN A 284 -7.53 -6.89 -6.16
CA ASN A 284 -8.90 -6.80 -6.63
C ASN A 284 -9.93 -7.18 -5.55
N LEU A 285 -9.63 -8.21 -4.75
CA LEU A 285 -10.48 -8.65 -3.65
C LEU A 285 -10.51 -7.61 -2.53
N ALA A 286 -9.37 -6.98 -2.22
CA ALA A 286 -9.32 -5.88 -1.26
C ALA A 286 -10.10 -4.64 -1.75
N TYR A 287 -10.01 -4.30 -3.05
CA TYR A 287 -10.82 -3.25 -3.66
C TYR A 287 -12.31 -3.58 -3.64
N GLN A 288 -12.68 -4.85 -3.85
CA GLN A 288 -14.07 -5.30 -3.74
C GLN A 288 -14.59 -5.10 -2.30
N ALA A 289 -13.83 -5.54 -1.30
CA ALA A 289 -14.18 -5.37 0.11
C ALA A 289 -14.33 -3.89 0.51
N MET A 290 -13.38 -3.05 0.09
CA MET A 290 -13.43 -1.60 0.29
C MET A 290 -14.68 -1.00 -0.35
N SER A 291 -14.96 -1.37 -1.61
CA SER A 291 -16.13 -0.87 -2.35
C SER A 291 -17.46 -1.30 -1.71
N GLU A 292 -17.55 -2.54 -1.23
CA GLU A 292 -18.73 -3.03 -0.49
C GLU A 292 -18.92 -2.27 0.83
N SER A 293 -17.85 -1.99 1.55
CA SER A 293 -17.91 -1.18 2.77
C SER A 293 -18.36 0.25 2.49
N LEU A 294 -17.82 0.91 1.45
CA LEU A 294 -18.23 2.26 1.05
C LEU A 294 -19.72 2.32 0.67
N LYS A 295 -20.21 1.30 -0.05
CA LYS A 295 -21.62 1.20 -0.45
C LYS A 295 -22.57 0.95 0.72
N SER A 296 -22.14 0.17 1.72
CA SER A 296 -22.98 -0.24 2.86
C SER A 296 -22.84 0.64 4.11
N SER A 297 -21.86 1.54 4.16
CA SER A 297 -21.63 2.45 5.28
C SER A 297 -22.25 3.82 5.04
N ASP A 298 -22.89 4.38 6.05
CA ASP A 298 -23.41 5.76 6.02
C ASP A 298 -22.36 6.79 6.47
N HIS A 299 -21.21 6.32 6.94
CA HIS A 299 -20.09 7.14 7.41
C HIS A 299 -18.81 6.71 6.72
N TRP A 300 -18.12 7.67 6.11
CA TRP A 300 -16.82 7.48 5.49
C TRP A 300 -15.80 8.36 6.21
N LEU A 301 -14.77 7.73 6.76
CA LEU A 301 -13.64 8.41 7.37
C LEU A 301 -12.43 8.27 6.43
N ILE A 302 -11.94 9.37 5.89
CA ILE A 302 -10.79 9.40 4.98
C ILE A 302 -9.64 10.07 5.71
N VAL A 303 -8.56 9.36 5.98
CA VAL A 303 -7.51 9.79 6.91
C VAL A 303 -6.16 9.75 6.25
N GLY A 304 -5.48 10.90 6.21
CA GLY A 304 -4.12 11.00 5.69
C GLY A 304 -4.00 10.59 4.22
N TYR A 305 -5.06 10.75 3.43
CA TYR A 305 -5.10 10.40 2.02
C TYR A 305 -5.08 11.66 1.15
N SER A 306 -4.17 11.71 0.17
CA SER A 306 -3.89 12.87 -0.66
C SER A 306 -4.82 13.02 -1.88
N PHE A 307 -5.69 12.05 -2.14
CA PHE A 307 -6.56 12.01 -3.34
C PHE A 307 -5.79 11.98 -4.67
N ARG A 308 -4.55 11.51 -4.68
CA ARG A 308 -3.77 11.36 -5.92
C ARG A 308 -3.94 9.99 -6.61
N ASP A 309 -4.55 9.01 -5.93
CA ASP A 309 -4.79 7.67 -6.50
C ASP A 309 -6.16 7.59 -7.19
N GLU A 310 -6.14 7.67 -8.52
CA GLU A 310 -7.33 7.57 -9.36
C GLU A 310 -8.11 6.25 -9.17
N SER A 311 -7.44 5.14 -8.80
CA SER A 311 -8.14 3.87 -8.57
C SER A 311 -9.03 3.94 -7.33
N VAL A 312 -8.55 4.60 -6.27
CA VAL A 312 -9.30 4.83 -5.02
C VAL A 312 -10.36 5.91 -5.24
N ASN A 313 -10.03 7.00 -5.92
CA ASN A 313 -10.98 8.09 -6.22
C ASN A 313 -12.13 7.58 -7.08
N SER A 314 -11.84 6.75 -8.10
CA SER A 314 -12.85 6.10 -8.92
C SER A 314 -13.77 5.20 -8.09
N ALA A 315 -13.23 4.42 -7.15
CA ALA A 315 -14.03 3.61 -6.23
C ALA A 315 -14.95 4.46 -5.34
N LEU A 316 -14.46 5.59 -4.82
CA LEU A 316 -15.26 6.57 -4.07
C LEU A 316 -16.39 7.14 -4.93
N ARG A 317 -16.09 7.59 -6.15
CA ARG A 317 -17.08 8.11 -7.12
C ARG A 317 -18.16 7.11 -7.43
N ILE A 318 -17.78 5.87 -7.76
CA ILE A 318 -18.72 4.79 -8.06
C ILE A 318 -19.57 4.47 -6.84
N ALA A 319 -18.98 4.42 -5.63
CA ALA A 319 -19.73 4.16 -4.42
C ALA A 319 -20.73 5.29 -4.10
N LEU A 320 -20.38 6.55 -4.39
CA LEU A 320 -21.22 7.71 -4.10
C LEU A 320 -22.35 7.92 -5.11
N ALA A 321 -22.06 7.74 -6.41
CA ALA A 321 -23.01 7.94 -7.50
C ALA A 321 -24.24 7.02 -7.39
N ASN A 322 -24.05 5.81 -6.85
CA ASN A 322 -25.11 4.81 -6.73
C ASN A 322 -26.01 5.01 -5.50
N ARG A 323 -25.84 6.09 -4.72
CA ARG A 323 -26.55 6.27 -3.44
C ARG A 323 -27.71 7.25 -3.54
N LYS A 324 -28.87 6.80 -3.04
CA LYS A 324 -30.03 7.68 -2.78
C LYS A 324 -29.77 8.62 -1.60
N ARG A 325 -29.13 8.12 -0.53
CA ARG A 325 -28.72 8.90 0.64
C ARG A 325 -27.21 9.03 0.64
N LYS A 326 -26.73 10.27 0.53
CA LYS A 326 -25.30 10.58 0.59
C LYS A 326 -24.77 10.30 2.02
N PRO A 327 -23.58 9.68 2.17
CA PRO A 327 -22.99 9.40 3.48
C PRO A 327 -22.48 10.70 4.13
N MET A 328 -22.23 10.62 5.44
CA MET A 328 -21.41 11.59 6.17
C MET A 328 -19.95 11.28 5.87
N ILE A 329 -19.17 12.28 5.46
CA ILE A 329 -17.77 12.13 5.06
C ILE A 329 -16.93 13.06 5.92
N LEU A 330 -15.96 12.49 6.65
CA LEU A 330 -14.93 13.24 7.35
C LEU A 330 -13.59 12.95 6.70
N VAL A 331 -12.96 13.99 6.16
CA VAL A 331 -11.58 13.95 5.68
C VAL A 331 -10.68 14.55 6.76
N SER A 332 -9.74 13.78 7.30
CA SER A 332 -8.71 14.28 8.19
C SER A 332 -7.38 14.30 7.46
N THR A 333 -6.84 15.51 7.29
CA THR A 333 -5.57 15.78 6.62
C THR A 333 -4.75 16.76 7.45
N PHE A 334 -3.44 16.80 7.24
CA PHE A 334 -2.57 17.75 7.92
C PHE A 334 -2.22 18.89 6.96
N GLY A 335 -2.57 20.13 7.32
CA GLY A 335 -2.32 21.31 6.50
C GLY A 335 -3.40 21.63 5.47
N ASP A 336 -3.17 22.72 4.71
CA ASP A 336 -4.20 23.41 3.93
C ASP A 336 -4.19 23.10 2.42
N GLU A 337 -3.22 22.32 1.94
CA GLU A 337 -3.05 22.05 0.49
C GLU A 337 -4.28 21.38 -0.15
N LEU A 338 -4.88 20.41 0.54
CA LEU A 338 -6.01 19.66 0.01
C LEU A 338 -7.30 20.47 0.14
N THR A 339 -7.69 21.26 -0.85
CA THR A 339 -8.87 22.12 -0.74
C THR A 339 -10.20 21.34 -0.69
N LYS A 340 -11.26 21.99 -0.22
CA LYS A 340 -12.60 21.38 -0.21
C LYS A 340 -13.11 21.06 -1.60
N GLU A 341 -12.86 21.93 -2.57
CA GLU A 341 -13.23 21.73 -3.96
C GLU A 341 -12.55 20.50 -4.56
N MET A 342 -11.25 20.32 -4.30
CA MET A 342 -10.51 19.12 -4.71
C MET A 342 -11.14 17.85 -4.13
N VAL A 343 -11.40 17.81 -2.82
CA VAL A 343 -12.05 16.65 -2.18
C VAL A 343 -13.39 16.36 -2.84
N LEU A 344 -14.25 17.37 -3.02
CA LEU A 344 -15.57 17.19 -3.61
C LEU A 344 -15.50 16.68 -5.05
N ASN A 345 -14.55 17.20 -5.84
CA ASN A 345 -14.33 16.73 -7.21
C ASN A 345 -13.87 15.27 -7.24
N GLU A 346 -12.86 14.93 -6.44
CA GLU A 346 -12.25 13.59 -6.45
C GLU A 346 -13.19 12.49 -5.93
N ILE A 347 -14.06 12.81 -4.97
CA ILE A 347 -15.13 11.88 -4.53
C ILE A 347 -16.34 11.86 -5.47
N GLY A 348 -16.41 12.78 -6.44
CA GLY A 348 -17.55 12.96 -7.36
C GLY A 348 -18.81 13.43 -6.66
N TRP A 349 -18.69 14.41 -5.77
CA TRP A 349 -19.82 15.00 -5.10
C TRP A 349 -20.57 15.96 -6.01
N ASP A 350 -21.81 15.61 -6.31
CA ASP A 350 -22.76 16.37 -7.14
C ASP A 350 -23.95 16.92 -6.34
N GLY A 351 -23.92 16.78 -5.01
CA GLY A 351 -25.05 17.07 -4.13
C GLY A 351 -25.20 18.56 -3.79
N PRO A 352 -26.45 19.07 -3.64
CA PRO A 352 -26.72 20.48 -3.39
C PRO A 352 -26.33 20.96 -1.98
N SER A 353 -26.10 20.04 -1.05
CA SER A 353 -25.72 20.34 0.34
C SER A 353 -24.29 19.86 0.61
N ILE A 354 -23.37 20.81 0.74
CA ILE A 354 -21.98 20.62 1.17
C ILE A 354 -21.90 20.21 2.66
N GLN A 355 -23.03 20.14 3.37
CA GLN A 355 -23.10 19.96 4.83
C GLN A 355 -22.65 18.58 5.32
N ASN A 356 -22.59 17.57 4.44
CA ASN A 356 -22.21 16.20 4.83
C ASN A 356 -20.71 15.91 4.63
N VAL A 357 -19.92 16.88 4.17
CA VAL A 357 -18.49 16.72 3.93
C VAL A 357 -17.72 17.70 4.82
N TYR A 358 -17.00 17.14 5.79
CA TYR A 358 -16.16 17.85 6.74
C TYR A 358 -14.69 17.60 6.40
N ILE A 359 -13.86 18.63 6.58
CA ILE A 359 -12.43 18.54 6.37
C ILE A 359 -11.74 19.09 7.62
N ASP A 360 -11.15 18.18 8.38
CA ASP A 360 -10.31 18.47 9.51
C ASP A 360 -8.85 18.63 9.05
N ARG A 361 -8.20 19.70 9.51
CA ARG A 361 -6.86 20.15 9.07
C ARG A 361 -5.73 19.84 10.03
N GLY A 362 -6.04 19.38 11.24
CA GLY A 362 -5.03 19.08 12.26
C GLY A 362 -4.47 17.66 12.18
N GLY A 363 -4.77 16.91 11.11
CA GLY A 363 -4.36 15.51 10.95
C GLY A 363 -5.07 14.57 11.92
N VAL A 364 -4.52 13.37 12.15
CA VAL A 364 -5.20 12.28 12.89
C VAL A 364 -5.10 12.42 14.40
N GLU A 365 -4.02 13.02 14.90
CA GLU A 365 -3.72 13.07 16.33
C GLU A 365 -4.75 13.93 17.07
N GLY A 366 -5.49 13.34 18.02
CA GLY A 366 -6.52 14.07 18.76
C GLY A 366 -7.78 14.38 17.92
N LEU A 367 -7.98 13.72 16.79
CA LEU A 367 -9.17 13.88 15.94
C LEU A 367 -10.45 13.64 16.74
N GLU A 368 -10.42 12.68 17.66
CA GLU A 368 -11.56 12.27 18.49
C GLU A 368 -12.11 13.39 19.40
N ARG A 369 -11.36 14.48 19.61
CA ARG A 369 -11.75 15.60 20.48
C ARG A 369 -12.19 16.84 19.70
N ARG A 370 -12.07 16.80 18.37
CA ARG A 370 -12.33 17.96 17.52
C ARG A 370 -13.78 18.05 17.10
N TRP A 371 -14.20 19.28 16.80
CA TRP A 371 -15.58 19.60 16.44
C TRP A 371 -16.08 18.80 15.24
N ASP A 372 -15.25 18.64 14.20
CA ASP A 372 -15.61 17.88 13.00
C ASP A 372 -15.87 16.40 13.28
N TRP A 373 -15.18 15.80 14.25
CA TRP A 373 -15.45 14.43 14.71
C TRP A 373 -16.82 14.32 15.37
N ASN A 374 -17.16 15.27 16.24
CA ASN A 374 -18.47 15.30 16.88
C ASN A 374 -19.59 15.45 15.85
N LEU A 375 -19.43 16.32 14.85
CA LEU A 375 -20.42 16.42 13.77
C LEU A 375 -20.54 15.14 12.93
N PHE A 376 -19.42 14.45 12.72
CA PHE A 376 -19.35 13.22 11.96
C PHE A 376 -19.96 12.02 12.69
N ASN A 377 -19.84 11.95 14.02
CA ASN A 377 -20.28 10.79 14.81
C ASN A 377 -21.70 10.91 15.38
N LEU A 378 -22.36 12.06 15.23
CA LEU A 378 -23.82 12.19 15.39
C LEU A 378 -24.54 11.29 14.38
#